data_AF-A0A3P3D6K9-F1
#
_entry.id   AF-A0A3P3D6K9-F1
#
_cell.length_a   1.000
_cell.length_b   1.000
_cell.length_c   1.000
_cell.angle_alpha   90.00
_cell.angle_beta   90.00
_cell.angle_gamma   90.00
#
_symmetry.space_group_name_H-M   'P 1'
#
loop_
_entity.id
_entity.type
_entity.pdbx_description
1 polymer ?
#
loop_
_entity_poly.entity_id
_entity_poly.type
_entity_poly.pdbx_seq_one_letter_code
_entity_poly.pdbx_strand_id
1 'polypeptide(L)'
;IYTTSQIANNLGTAGDETEIYFGEFSEAMIGDSQNLSLSVSTDAAYVDGSGNTVSAYQSDLTLMRAISEHDFALEHDVAFAGFNAKGWSL
;
A
#
# COMPACT_ATOMS: atom_id res chain seq x y z
N ILE A 1 -12.28 8.46 17.18
CA ILE A 1 -10.87 8.00 17.08
C ILE A 1 -10.89 6.74 16.24
N TYR A 2 -10.21 6.77 15.09
CA TYR A 2 -10.04 5.61 14.21
C TYR A 2 -8.59 5.14 14.32
N THR A 3 -8.36 3.82 14.28
CA THR A 3 -7.03 3.23 14.37
C THR A 3 -6.76 2.36 13.15
N THR A 4 -5.52 2.37 12.69
CA THR A 4 -5.05 1.58 11.54
C THR A 4 -3.56 1.31 11.71
N SER A 5 -3.06 0.27 11.03
CA SER A 5 -1.63 -0.08 10.97
C SER A 5 -0.94 0.38 9.68
N GLN A 6 -1.62 1.21 8.87
CA GLN A 6 -1.10 1.63 7.57
C GLN A 6 0.06 2.64 7.65
N ILE A 7 0.22 3.31 8.81
CA ILE A 7 1.39 4.15 9.10
C ILE A 7 2.28 3.37 10.06
N ALA A 8 3.56 3.20 9.70
CA ALA A 8 4.49 2.37 10.45
C ALA A 8 4.88 3.03 11.78
N ASN A 9 4.96 2.22 12.83
CA ASN A 9 5.39 2.62 14.18
C ASN A 9 6.61 1.85 14.69
N ASN A 10 7.30 1.14 13.80
CA ASN A 10 8.42 0.25 14.09
C ASN A 10 9.58 0.48 13.10
N LEU A 11 9.78 1.74 12.69
CA LEU A 11 10.85 2.13 11.78
C LEU A 11 12.21 2.03 12.48
N GLY A 12 13.27 2.20 11.67
CA GLY A 12 14.67 2.18 12.09
C GLY A 12 15.18 0.84 12.61
N THR A 13 16.49 0.77 12.85
CA THR A 13 17.16 -0.51 13.20
C THR A 13 16.79 -0.99 14.61
N ALA A 14 16.44 -0.08 15.51
CA ALA A 14 16.03 -0.39 16.88
C ALA A 14 14.51 -0.57 17.03
N GLY A 15 13.72 -0.25 15.99
CA GLY A 15 12.27 -0.38 16.00
C GLY A 15 11.56 0.63 16.89
N ASP A 16 12.22 1.73 17.26
CA ASP A 16 11.71 2.75 18.19
C ASP A 16 11.34 4.07 17.52
N GLU A 17 11.34 4.09 16.18
CA GLU A 17 10.89 5.22 15.37
C GLU A 17 9.45 5.04 14.87
N THR A 18 8.67 6.12 14.93
CA THR A 18 7.30 6.20 14.42
C THR A 18 7.18 7.34 13.42
N GLU A 19 6.47 7.08 12.33
CA GLU A 19 6.15 8.11 11.34
C GLU A 19 4.89 8.87 11.76
N ILE A 20 4.98 10.19 11.76
CA ILE A 20 3.89 11.07 12.17
C ILE A 20 3.63 12.06 11.05
N TYR A 21 2.37 12.15 10.64
CA TYR A 21 1.87 13.12 9.68
C TYR A 21 0.90 14.07 10.37
N PHE A 22 1.16 15.37 10.22
CA PHE A 22 0.19 16.41 10.49
C PHE A 22 -0.32 16.92 9.16
N GLY A 23 -1.63 17.03 8.99
CA GLY A 23 -2.16 17.65 7.79
C GLY A 23 -3.64 17.95 7.86
N GLU A 24 -4.06 18.79 6.94
CA GLU A 24 -5.46 19.10 6.71
C GLU A 24 -6.06 18.07 5.75
N PHE A 25 -6.76 17.08 6.31
CA PHE A 25 -7.32 15.97 5.52
C PHE A 25 -8.40 16.41 4.53
N SER A 26 -8.97 17.61 4.66
CA SER A 26 -9.86 18.16 3.62
C SER A 26 -9.13 18.56 2.34
N GLU A 27 -7.81 18.77 2.38
CA GLU A 27 -6.96 19.06 1.21
C GLU A 27 -6.36 17.78 0.59
N ALA A 28 -6.64 16.61 1.16
CA ALA A 28 -6.24 15.32 0.62
C ALA A 28 -7.29 14.82 -0.38
N MET A 29 -6.92 14.78 -1.66
CA MET A 29 -7.77 14.31 -2.75
C MET A 29 -7.43 12.87 -3.11
N ILE A 30 -8.43 12.00 -3.03
CA ILE A 30 -8.34 10.61 -3.51
C ILE A 30 -9.20 10.48 -4.76
N GLY A 31 -8.55 10.21 -5.89
CA GLY A 31 -9.21 9.81 -7.12
C GLY A 31 -9.42 8.30 -7.11
N ASP A 32 -10.65 7.84 -7.30
CA ASP A 32 -10.94 6.42 -7.49
C ASP A 32 -11.65 6.23 -8.82
N SER A 33 -11.11 5.32 -9.65
CA SER A 33 -11.76 4.87 -10.87
C SER A 33 -13.10 4.15 -10.61
N GLN A 34 -13.35 3.73 -9.36
CA GLN A 34 -14.50 2.96 -8.89
C GLN A 34 -14.70 1.67 -9.69
N ASN A 35 -13.63 1.13 -10.25
CA ASN A 35 -13.65 -0.07 -11.07
C ASN A 35 -12.75 -1.15 -10.47
N LEU A 36 -13.33 -2.34 -10.28
CA LEU A 36 -12.60 -3.54 -9.87
C LEU A 36 -12.62 -4.54 -11.01
N SER A 37 -11.47 -4.71 -11.67
CA SER A 37 -11.31 -5.72 -12.73
C SER A 37 -10.77 -7.02 -12.14
N LEU A 38 -11.58 -8.07 -12.13
CA LEU A 38 -11.19 -9.41 -11.72
C LEU A 38 -10.92 -10.29 -12.94
N SER A 39 -9.78 -10.99 -12.94
CA SER A 39 -9.41 -11.97 -13.96
C SER A 39 -8.95 -13.26 -13.30
N VAL A 40 -9.36 -14.40 -13.86
CA VAL A 40 -8.94 -15.74 -13.44
C VAL A 40 -8.24 -16.41 -14.61
N SER A 41 -7.11 -17.06 -14.36
CA SER A 41 -6.34 -17.76 -15.40
C SER A 41 -5.65 -19.01 -14.85
N THR A 42 -5.79 -20.11 -15.56
CA THR A 42 -5.04 -21.35 -15.35
C THR A 42 -3.81 -21.46 -16.25
N ASP A 43 -3.68 -20.59 -17.25
CA ASP A 43 -2.70 -20.73 -18.33
C ASP A 43 -1.52 -19.74 -18.20
N ALA A 44 -1.65 -18.75 -17.31
CA ALA A 44 -0.64 -17.72 -17.09
C ALA A 44 0.55 -18.21 -16.24
N ALA A 45 1.55 -17.34 -16.10
CA ALA A 45 2.70 -17.53 -15.21
C ALA A 45 2.84 -16.35 -14.25
N TYR A 46 3.49 -16.56 -13.11
CA TYR A 46 3.84 -15.52 -12.14
C TYR A 46 5.31 -15.64 -11.71
N VAL A 47 5.85 -14.60 -11.07
CA VAL A 47 7.20 -14.63 -10.48
C VAL A 47 7.07 -14.81 -8.97
N ASP A 48 7.74 -15.83 -8.43
CA ASP A 48 7.74 -16.11 -7.00
C ASP A 48 8.66 -15.16 -6.19
N GLY A 49 8.64 -15.28 -4.86
CA GLY A 49 9.48 -14.47 -3.98
C GLY A 49 11.00 -14.72 -4.12
N SER A 50 11.40 -15.77 -4.84
CA SER A 50 12.80 -16.08 -5.15
C SER A 50 13.20 -15.62 -6.56
N GLY A 51 12.28 -15.00 -7.31
CA GLY A 51 12.52 -14.51 -8.68
C GLY A 51 12.33 -15.57 -9.78
N ASN A 52 11.83 -16.76 -9.47
CA ASN A 52 11.60 -17.80 -10.48
C ASN A 52 10.24 -17.58 -11.16
N THR A 53 10.19 -17.80 -12.48
CA THR A 53 8.92 -17.84 -13.23
C THR A 53 8.25 -19.19 -13.02
N VAL A 54 7.05 -19.18 -12.45
CA VAL A 54 6.22 -20.36 -12.20
C VAL A 54 5.05 -20.35 -13.18
N SER A 55 4.94 -21.41 -14.00
CA SER A 55 3.77 -21.62 -14.85
C SER A 55 2.61 -22.18 -14.02
N ALA A 56 1.47 -21.50 -14.05
CA ALA A 56 0.26 -21.99 -13.37
C ALA A 56 -0.28 -23.25 -14.04
N TYR A 57 -0.17 -23.33 -15.36
CA TYR A 57 -0.62 -24.49 -16.14
C TYR A 57 0.18 -25.75 -15.79
N GLN A 58 1.51 -25.64 -15.70
CA GLN A 58 2.36 -26.79 -15.37
C GLN A 58 2.26 -27.23 -13.91
N SER A 59 1.78 -26.34 -13.04
CA SER A 59 1.76 -26.54 -11.59
C SER A 59 0.35 -26.78 -11.05
N ASP A 60 -0.65 -26.97 -11.92
CA ASP A 60 -2.07 -27.10 -11.58
C ASP A 60 -2.58 -26.00 -10.63
N LEU A 61 -2.19 -24.75 -10.90
CA LEU A 61 -2.58 -23.57 -10.13
C LEU A 61 -3.65 -22.74 -10.85
N THR A 62 -4.52 -22.11 -10.07
CA THR A 62 -5.44 -21.08 -10.57
C THR A 62 -4.97 -19.71 -10.08
N LEU A 63 -4.64 -18.82 -11.00
CA LEU A 63 -4.27 -17.45 -10.68
C LEU A 63 -5.50 -16.55 -10.71
N MET A 64 -5.65 -15.71 -9.69
CA MET A 64 -6.65 -14.65 -9.63
C MET A 64 -5.95 -13.31 -9.55
N ARG A 65 -6.38 -12.35 -10.38
CA ARG A 65 -5.86 -10.98 -10.40
C ARG A 65 -7.02 -10.01 -10.22
N ALA A 66 -6.92 -9.15 -9.21
CA ALA A 66 -7.80 -8.01 -9.01
C ALA A 66 -7.01 -6.72 -9.27
N ILE A 67 -7.55 -5.86 -10.13
CA ILE A 67 -6.97 -4.53 -10.44
C ILE A 67 -7.96 -3.47 -9.97
N SER A 68 -7.48 -2.54 -9.15
CA SER A 68 -8.17 -1.33 -8.72
C SER A 68 -7.24 -0.15 -8.94
N GLU A 69 -7.73 0.91 -9.56
CA GLU A 69 -6.95 2.09 -9.89
C GLU A 69 -7.35 3.25 -9.00
N HIS A 70 -6.37 3.75 -8.24
CA HIS A 70 -6.51 4.88 -7.33
C HIS A 70 -5.41 5.90 -7.61
N ASP A 71 -5.71 7.17 -7.40
CA ASP A 71 -4.78 8.29 -7.43
C ASP A 71 -4.86 9.06 -6.11
N PHE A 72 -3.74 9.65 -5.71
CA PHE A 72 -3.65 10.44 -4.48
C PHE A 72 -2.84 11.70 -4.73
N ALA A 73 -3.46 12.85 -4.42
CA ALA A 73 -2.84 14.15 -4.54
C ALA A 73 -3.27 15.07 -3.40
N LEU A 74 -2.43 16.06 -3.11
CA LEU A 74 -2.74 17.15 -2.21
C LEU A 74 -3.12 18.38 -3.04
N GLU A 75 -4.09 19.17 -2.56
CA GLU A 75 -4.42 20.45 -3.20
C GLU A 75 -3.25 21.45 -3.06
N HIS A 76 -2.66 21.51 -1.85
CA HIS A 76 -1.45 22.25 -1.56
C HIS A 76 -0.41 21.37 -0.89
N ASP A 77 0.85 21.51 -1.29
CA ASP A 77 1.99 20.78 -0.73
C ASP A 77 2.24 21.13 0.75
N VAL A 78 2.01 22.39 1.13
CA VAL A 78 2.15 22.88 2.51
C VAL A 78 1.06 22.38 3.46
N ALA A 79 0.02 21.72 2.95
CA ALA A 79 -1.10 21.23 3.77
C ALA A 79 -0.72 20.02 4.64
N PHE A 80 0.39 19.35 4.32
CA PHE A 80 0.90 18.20 5.07
C PHE A 80 2.36 18.39 5.45
N ALA A 81 2.69 17.96 6.67
CA ALA A 81 4.05 17.85 7.17
C ALA A 81 4.24 16.48 7.82
N GLY A 82 5.33 15.80 7.44
CA GLY A 82 5.69 14.49 7.97
C GLY A 82 7.06 14.53 8.63
N PHE A 83 7.22 13.77 9.71
CA PHE A 83 8.54 13.52 10.32
C PHE A 83 8.57 12.16 11.01
N ASN A 84 9.78 11.63 11.18
CA ASN A 84 10.01 10.43 11.98
C ASN A 84 10.39 10.82 13.40
N ALA A 85 9.57 10.41 14.37
CA ALA A 85 9.79 10.65 15.79
C ALA A 85 10.43 9.41 16.43
N LYS A 86 11.41 9.62 17.32
CA LYS A 86 12.07 8.55 18.07
C LYS A 86 11.58 8.49 19.51
N GLY A 87 11.20 7.29 19.97
CA GLY A 87 10.73 7.08 21.35
C GLY A 87 9.42 7.80 21.69
N TRP A 88 8.63 8.18 20.68
CA TRP A 88 7.35 8.82 20.85
C TRP A 88 6.30 7.79 21.30
N SER A 89 5.86 7.89 22.56
CA SER A 89 4.73 7.13 23.11
C SER A 89 3.54 8.06 23.29
N LEU A 90 2.35 7.60 22.91
CA LEU A 90 1.08 8.18 23.37
C LEU A 90 0.83 7.82 24.84
#